data_AF-K1UPA7-F1
#
_entry.id   AF-K1UPA7-F1
#
_cell.length_a   1.000
_cell.length_b   1.000
_cell.length_c   1.000
_cell.angle_alpha   90.00
_cell.angle_beta   90.00
_cell.angle_gamma   90.00
#
_symmetry.space_group_name_H-M   'P 1'
#
loop_
_entity.id
_entity.type
_entity.pdbx_description
1 polymer ?
#
loop_
_entity_poly.entity_id
_entity_poly.type
_entity_poly.pdbx_seq_one_letter_code
_entity_poly.pdbx_strand_id
1 'polypeptide(L)'
;MNVLRILHIVTYMGRGGLETMIMNYYRNIDRTKIQFDFLVHRQEKADYDDEILSLGGHIYHMPMLNPFSKAYFNALDDFFDNHKYDIVHSHLDCMSAYP
;
A
#
# COMPACT_ATOMS: atom_id res chain seq x y z
N MET A 1 5.36 -2.13 -23.26
CA MET A 1 4.27 -1.39 -22.58
C MET A 1 4.74 -1.14 -21.16
N ASN A 2 4.41 0.00 -20.56
CA ASN A 2 4.78 0.28 -19.17
C ASN A 2 3.90 -0.60 -18.25
N VAL A 3 4.48 -1.14 -17.18
CA VAL A 3 3.73 -1.93 -16.19
C VAL A 3 2.87 -0.98 -15.36
N LEU A 4 1.58 -1.25 -15.24
CA LEU A 4 0.66 -0.45 -14.43
C LEU A 4 0.93 -0.72 -12.95
N ARG A 5 1.20 0.32 -12.16
CA ARG A 5 1.43 0.19 -10.71
C ARG A 5 0.24 0.71 -9.91
N ILE A 6 -0.26 -0.14 -9.02
CA ILE A 6 -1.35 0.17 -8.10
C ILE A 6 -0.79 0.24 -6.68
N LEU A 7 -0.94 1.38 -6.03
CA LEU A 7 -0.60 1.54 -4.61
C LEU A 7 -1.83 1.21 -3.76
N HIS A 8 -1.71 0.18 -2.92
CA HIS A 8 -2.68 -0.15 -1.89
C HIS A 8 -2.32 0.52 -0.58
N ILE A 9 -3.17 1.41 -0.09
CA ILE A 9 -3.01 2.01 1.23
C ILE A 9 -3.79 1.17 2.24
N VAL A 10 -3.08 0.60 3.20
CA VAL A 10 -3.64 -0.30 4.23
C VAL A 10 -3.08 0.05 5.60
N THR A 11 -3.68 -0.46 6.67
CA THR A 11 -3.09 -0.30 8.01
C THR A 11 -1.83 -1.15 8.14
N TYR A 12 -1.88 -2.44 7.73
CA TYR A 12 -0.77 -3.39 7.74
C TYR A 12 -1.13 -4.62 6.89
N MET A 13 -0.16 -5.47 6.53
CA MET A 13 -0.36 -6.67 5.69
C MET A 13 -0.30 -7.98 6.48
N GLY A 14 -1.09 -8.08 7.55
CA GLY A 14 -1.20 -9.30 8.36
C GLY A 14 -2.27 -10.27 7.85
N ARG A 15 -2.45 -11.40 8.54
CA ARG A 15 -3.51 -12.37 8.25
C ARG A 15 -4.90 -11.84 8.67
N GLY A 16 -5.53 -11.10 7.78
CA GLY A 16 -6.92 -10.64 7.88
C GLY A 16 -7.71 -10.87 6.59
N GLY A 17 -8.99 -10.50 6.57
CA GLY A 17 -9.87 -10.75 5.42
C GLY A 17 -9.50 -9.94 4.17
N LEU A 18 -9.27 -8.64 4.37
CA LEU A 18 -8.92 -7.69 3.30
C LEU A 18 -7.54 -8.02 2.71
N GLU A 19 -6.55 -8.19 3.57
CA GLU A 19 -5.16 -8.44 3.20
C GLU A 19 -5.05 -9.78 2.45
N THR A 20 -5.76 -10.81 2.93
CA THR A 20 -5.85 -12.10 2.24
C THR A 20 -6.47 -11.95 0.86
N MET A 21 -7.53 -11.14 0.73
CA MET A 21 -8.16 -10.89 -0.56
C MET A 21 -7.21 -10.19 -1.53
N ILE A 22 -6.50 -9.13 -1.10
CA ILE A 22 -5.52 -8.44 -1.95
C ILE A 22 -4.42 -9.41 -2.38
N MET A 23 -3.90 -10.24 -1.48
CA MET A 23 -2.88 -11.23 -1.80
C MET A 23 -3.39 -12.32 -2.74
N ASN A 24 -4.65 -12.74 -2.62
CA ASN A 24 -5.25 -13.68 -3.57
C ASN A 24 -5.28 -13.12 -4.99
N TYR A 25 -5.56 -11.83 -5.16
CA TYR A 25 -5.42 -11.19 -6.46
C TYR A 25 -3.95 -11.12 -6.87
N TYR A 26 -3.07 -10.63 -6.01
CA TYR A 26 -1.67 -10.40 -6.38
C TYR A 26 -0.93 -11.68 -6.82
N ARG A 27 -1.27 -12.81 -6.21
CA ARG A 27 -0.78 -14.15 -6.59
C ARG A 27 -1.21 -14.56 -8.00
N ASN A 28 -2.43 -14.20 -8.41
CA ASN A 28 -3.09 -14.73 -9.60
C ASN A 28 -3.15 -13.75 -10.79
N ILE A 29 -2.83 -12.47 -10.60
CA ILE A 29 -2.74 -11.51 -11.71
C ILE A 29 -1.46 -11.72 -12.54
N ASP A 30 -1.52 -11.25 -13.79
CA ASP A 30 -0.33 -11.13 -14.65
C ASP A 30 0.56 -9.98 -14.17
N ARG A 31 1.54 -10.32 -13.32
CA ARG A 31 2.49 -9.38 -12.73
C ARG A 31 3.46 -8.72 -13.72
N THR A 32 3.48 -9.17 -14.97
CA THR A 32 4.22 -8.50 -16.05
C THR A 32 3.46 -7.30 -16.62
N LYS A 33 2.16 -7.18 -16.30
CA LYS A 33 1.29 -6.06 -16.72
C LYS A 33 0.86 -5.18 -15.56
N ILE A 34 0.66 -5.75 -14.38
CA ILE A 34 0.17 -5.04 -13.19
C ILE A 34 1.05 -5.38 -11.99
N GLN A 35 1.53 -4.36 -11.28
CA GLN A 35 2.28 -4.53 -10.03
C GLN A 35 1.56 -3.83 -8.87
N PHE A 36 1.56 -4.48 -7.72
CA PHE A 36 0.98 -3.93 -6.49
C PHE A 36 2.10 -3.49 -5.55
N ASP A 37 1.95 -2.27 -5.04
CA ASP A 37 2.76 -1.73 -3.96
C ASP A 37 1.87 -1.40 -2.77
N PHE A 38 2.48 -1.25 -1.61
CA PHE A 38 1.76 -1.13 -0.35
C PHE A 38 2.30 0.05 0.44
N LEU A 39 1.40 0.93 0.88
CA LEU A 39 1.69 1.97 1.85
C LEU A 39 0.98 1.62 3.16
N VAL A 40 1.77 1.27 4.18
CA VAL A 40 1.30 0.71 5.45
C VAL A 40 1.49 1.72 6.58
N HIS A 41 0.69 1.62 7.64
CA HIS A 41 0.72 2.54 8.80
C HIS A 41 1.23 1.88 10.09
N ARG A 42 1.74 0.64 9.97
CA ARG A 42 2.45 -0.09 11.03
C ARG A 42 3.91 -0.22 10.65
N GLN A 43 4.79 -0.17 11.66
CA GLN A 43 6.25 -0.20 11.46
C GLN A 43 6.79 -1.63 11.58
N GLU A 44 6.01 -2.51 12.18
CA GLU A 44 6.34 -3.91 12.36
C GLU A 44 6.19 -4.66 11.03
N LYS A 45 7.04 -5.68 10.84
CA LYS A 45 6.91 -6.64 9.75
C LYS A 45 5.60 -7.41 9.89
N ALA A 46 4.84 -7.51 8.80
CA ALA A 46 3.59 -8.25 8.75
C ALA A 46 3.74 -9.63 8.06
N ASP A 47 2.69 -10.45 8.17
CA ASP A 47 2.71 -11.85 7.74
C ASP A 47 2.94 -12.03 6.23
N TYR A 48 2.51 -11.08 5.40
CA TYR A 48 2.63 -11.16 3.94
C TYR A 48 3.81 -10.39 3.36
N ASP A 49 4.60 -9.68 4.18
CA ASP A 49 5.65 -8.77 3.67
C ASP A 49 6.68 -9.48 2.80
N ASP A 50 7.20 -10.63 3.27
CA ASP A 50 8.18 -11.42 2.51
C ASP A 50 7.61 -11.89 1.17
N GLU A 51 6.33 -12.28 1.16
CA GLU A 51 5.66 -12.75 -0.04
C GLU A 51 5.48 -11.58 -1.03
N ILE A 52 5.02 -10.42 -0.57
CA ILE A 52 4.87 -9.21 -1.38
C ILE A 52 6.20 -8.85 -2.05
N LEU A 53 7.28 -8.79 -1.28
CA LEU A 53 8.62 -8.48 -1.79
C LEU A 53 9.10 -9.53 -2.80
N SER A 54 8.83 -10.82 -2.54
CA SER A 54 9.20 -11.91 -3.46
C SER A 54 8.44 -11.86 -4.79
N LEU A 55 7.24 -11.28 -4.80
CA LEU A 55 6.39 -11.13 -5.99
C LEU A 55 6.71 -9.86 -6.80
N GLY A 56 7.63 -9.01 -6.29
CA GLY A 56 8.09 -7.78 -6.92
C GLY A 56 7.38 -6.50 -6.47
N GLY A 57 6.61 -6.59 -5.38
CA GLY A 57 5.92 -5.44 -4.78
C GLY A 57 6.84 -4.70 -3.81
N HIS A 58 6.54 -3.43 -3.58
CA HIS A 58 7.22 -2.60 -2.60
C HIS A 58 6.32 -2.35 -1.38
N ILE A 59 6.95 -2.14 -0.22
CA ILE A 59 6.26 -1.82 1.02
C ILE A 59 6.89 -0.54 1.58
N TYR A 60 6.06 0.47 1.81
CA TYR A 60 6.44 1.75 2.34
C TYR A 60 5.74 1.98 3.68
N HIS A 61 6.50 2.33 4.70
CA HIS A 61 5.99 2.54 6.04
C HIS A 61 5.74 4.03 6.30
N MET A 62 4.48 4.39 6.49
CA MET A 62 4.03 5.72 6.87
C MET A 62 3.90 5.80 8.40
N PRO A 63 4.04 6.99 9.02
CA PRO A 63 3.68 7.16 10.43
C PRO A 63 2.24 6.70 10.69
N MET A 64 1.94 6.41 11.96
CA MET A 64 0.60 6.00 12.37
C MET A 64 -0.45 7.00 11.85
N LEU A 65 -1.53 6.47 11.29
CA LEU A 65 -2.62 7.26 10.73
C LEU A 65 -3.16 8.25 11.77
N ASN A 66 -2.96 9.54 11.53
CA ASN A 66 -3.50 10.60 12.37
C ASN A 66 -3.96 11.78 11.50
N PRO A 67 -5.28 11.95 11.32
CA PRO A 67 -5.84 12.98 10.43
C PRO A 67 -5.68 14.41 10.95
N PHE A 68 -5.19 14.59 12.18
CA PHE A 68 -4.90 15.90 12.76
C PHE A 68 -3.40 16.20 12.79
N SER A 69 -2.56 15.27 12.35
CA SER A 69 -1.10 15.41 12.38
C SER A 69 -0.59 16.08 11.11
N LYS A 70 -0.08 17.31 11.23
CA LYS A 70 0.62 17.97 10.12
C LYS A 70 1.83 17.16 9.63
N ALA A 71 2.52 16.48 10.54
CA ALA A 71 3.66 15.63 10.20
C ALA A 71 3.23 14.43 9.33
N TYR A 72 2.02 13.90 9.55
CA TYR A 72 1.48 12.82 8.71
C TYR A 72 1.19 13.31 7.29
N PHE A 73 0.56 14.49 7.14
CA PHE A 73 0.34 15.09 5.83
C PHE A 73 1.64 15.42 5.10
N ASN A 74 2.62 16.02 5.78
CA ASN A 74 3.92 16.28 5.18
C ASN A 74 4.60 14.98 4.69
N ALA A 75 4.53 13.90 5.47
CA ALA A 75 5.11 12.62 5.07
C ALA A 75 4.37 11.98 3.87
N LEU A 76 3.04 12.15 3.78
CA LEU A 76 2.27 11.76 2.60
C LEU A 76 2.66 12.58 1.37
N ASP A 77 2.75 13.90 1.51
CA ASP A 77 3.11 14.80 0.41
C ASP A 77 4.52 14.47 -0.10
N ASP A 78 5.49 14.33 0.80
CA ASP A 78 6.85 13.88 0.48
C ASP A 78 6.85 12.52 -0.24
N PHE A 79 6.01 11.59 0.20
CA PHE A 79 5.89 10.29 -0.45
C PHE A 79 5.37 10.41 -1.88
N PHE A 80 4.27 11.13 -2.11
CA PHE A 80 3.65 11.26 -3.44
C PHE A 80 4.42 12.21 -4.39
N ASP A 81 5.25 13.09 -3.86
CA ASP A 81 6.20 13.87 -4.66
C ASP A 81 7.29 12.98 -5.25
N ASN A 82 7.78 12.00 -4.48
CA ASN A 82 8.86 11.10 -4.87
C ASN A 82 8.40 9.80 -5.56
N HIS A 83 7.13 9.41 -5.40
CA HIS A 83 6.58 8.17 -5.94
C HIS A 83 5.35 8.45 -6.80
N LYS A 84 5.40 8.06 -8.08
CA LYS A 84 4.27 8.20 -9.01
C LYS A 84 3.61 6.83 -9.24
N TYR A 85 2.29 6.83 -9.15
CA TYR A 85 1.45 5.65 -9.31
C TYR A 85 0.34 5.92 -10.31
N ASP A 86 -0.02 4.89 -11.09
CA ASP A 86 -1.13 4.99 -12.05
C ASP A 86 -2.48 4.97 -11.32
N ILE A 87 -2.58 4.18 -10.24
CA ILE A 87 -3.78 4.01 -9.43
C ILE A 87 -3.39 3.98 -7.95
N VAL A 88 -4.15 4.69 -7.12
CA VAL A 88 -4.07 4.61 -5.66
C VAL A 88 -5.41 4.11 -5.14
N HIS A 89 -5.40 3.04 -4.34
CA HIS A 89 -6.58 2.42 -3.76
C HIS A 89 -6.42 2.34 -2.24
N SER A 90 -7.19 3.16 -1.52
CA SER A 90 -7.20 3.17 -0.06
C SER A 90 -8.23 2.20 0.50
N HIS A 91 -7.79 1.39 1.47
CA HIS A 91 -8.63 0.46 2.22
C HIS A 91 -8.73 0.82 3.71
N LEU A 92 -8.46 2.07 4.05
CA LEU A 92 -8.65 2.59 5.40
C LEU A 92 -10.15 2.84 5.64
N ASP A 93 -10.63 2.60 6.87
CA ASP A 93 -12.05 2.69 7.28
C ASP A 93 -12.71 4.07 6.99
N CYS A 94 -13.08 4.85 8.00
CA CYS A 94 -13.81 6.12 7.83
C CYS A 94 -12.98 7.25 7.19
N MET A 95 -11.75 6.97 6.78
CA MET A 95 -10.79 7.90 6.17
C MET A 95 -10.40 7.46 4.75
N SER A 96 -11.25 6.72 4.04
CA SER A 96 -10.97 6.27 2.65
C SER A 96 -10.86 7.42 1.62
N ALA A 97 -11.06 8.67 2.05
CA ALA A 97 -10.81 9.86 1.26
C ALA A 97 -9.65 10.67 1.88
N TYR A 98 -8.73 11.10 1.01
CA TYR A 98 -7.85 12.25 1.28
C TYR A 98 -8.76 13.48 1.53
N PRO A 99 -8.65 14.22 2.64
CA PRO A 99 -9.38 15.48 2.78
C PRO A 99 -8.91 16.53 1.77
#